data_AF-A0A7W8VFN7-F1
#
_entry.id   AF-A0A7W8VFN7-F1
#
_cell.length_a   1.000
_cell.length_b   1.000
_cell.length_c   1.000
_cell.angle_alpha   90.00
_cell.angle_beta   90.00
_cell.angle_gamma   90.00
#
_symmetry.space_group_name_H-M   'P 1'
#
loop_
_entity.id
_entity.type
_entity.pdbx_description
1 polymer ?
#
loop_
_entity_poly.entity_id
_entity_poly.type
_entity_poly.pdbx_seq_one_letter_code
_entity_poly.pdbx_strand_id
1 'polypeptide(L)'
;MTTALRRPLPSSLTTVRVLLFAFAALSLIGGAGTLLSWGFYSTAVLAATFMFILLPGAAAFLLALFLPRGGPLMFWLLIILCVFWILAAIGNAADGPKWLIQLCWPLLVLFFTMRKASRVHLLHR
;
A
#
# COMPACT_ATOMS: atom_id res chain seq x y z
N MET A 1 11.52 -26.93 22.29
CA MET A 1 11.45 -25.99 21.15
C MET A 1 10.31 -26.42 20.24
N THR A 2 9.12 -25.85 20.39
CA THR A 2 8.00 -26.08 19.48
C THR A 2 8.18 -25.17 18.27
N THR A 3 8.67 -25.73 17.17
CA THR A 3 8.58 -25.10 15.85
C THR A 3 7.10 -24.95 15.50
N ALA A 4 6.50 -23.82 15.85
CA ALA A 4 5.20 -23.44 15.36
C ALA A 4 5.27 -23.43 13.83
N LEU A 5 4.71 -24.47 13.19
CA LEU A 5 4.56 -24.56 11.75
C LEU A 5 3.83 -23.29 11.29
N ARG A 6 4.58 -22.32 10.77
CA ARG A 6 4.00 -21.11 10.20
C ARG A 6 3.13 -21.57 9.03
N ARG A 7 1.80 -21.52 9.21
CA ARG A 7 0.87 -21.78 8.11
C ARG A 7 1.28 -20.87 6.95
N PRO A 8 1.49 -21.42 5.74
CA PRO A 8 1.86 -20.62 4.59
C PRO A 8 0.81 -19.55 4.34
N LEU A 9 1.27 -18.37 3.92
CA LEU A 9 0.38 -17.26 3.60
C LEU A 9 -0.53 -17.68 2.43
N PRO A 10 -1.85 -17.42 2.48
CA PRO A 10 -2.72 -17.63 1.33
C PRO A 10 -2.12 -16.99 0.07
N SER A 11 -2.24 -17.65 -1.09
CA SER A 11 -1.69 -17.14 -2.35
C SER A 11 -2.18 -15.74 -2.69
N SER A 12 -3.45 -15.44 -2.40
CA SER A 12 -4.04 -14.09 -2.53
C SER A 12 -3.34 -13.04 -1.66
N LEU A 13 -3.01 -13.36 -0.40
CA LEU A 13 -2.28 -12.46 0.47
C LEU A 13 -0.80 -12.35 0.08
N THR A 14 -0.24 -13.38 -0.56
CA THR A 14 1.09 -13.29 -1.16
C THR A 14 1.10 -12.28 -2.30
N THR A 15 0.08 -12.28 -3.16
CA THR A 15 -0.10 -11.24 -4.19
C THR A 15 -0.23 -9.85 -3.57
N VAL A 16 -1.06 -9.68 -2.53
CA VAL A 16 -1.15 -8.40 -1.80
C VAL A 16 0.21 -7.96 -1.29
N ARG A 17 0.99 -8.86 -0.69
CA ARG A 17 2.33 -8.56 -0.18
C ARG A 17 3.25 -8.03 -1.27
N VAL A 18 3.24 -8.67 -2.45
CA VAL A 18 4.03 -8.24 -3.61
C VAL A 18 3.59 -6.88 -4.11
N LEU A 19 2.27 -6.64 -4.23
CA LEU A 19 1.72 -5.34 -4.64
C LEU A 19 2.11 -4.21 -3.67
N LEU A 20 2.14 -4.49 -2.36
CA LEU A 20 2.58 -3.50 -1.35
C LEU A 20 4.07 -3.18 -1.46
N PHE A 21 4.94 -4.19 -1.66
CA PHE A 21 6.36 -3.95 -1.88
C PHE A 21 6.62 -3.20 -3.20
N ALA A 22 5.94 -3.58 -4.27
CA ALA A 22 6.04 -2.89 -5.55
C ALA A 22 5.60 -1.42 -5.43
N PHE A 23 4.50 -1.15 -4.71
CA PHE A 23 4.10 0.22 -4.42
C PHE A 23 5.16 0.99 -3.63
N ALA A 24 5.69 0.40 -2.55
CA ALA A 24 6.74 1.04 -1.76
C ALA A 24 7.98 1.40 -2.58
N ALA A 25 8.39 0.50 -3.50
CA ALA A 25 9.49 0.76 -4.41
C ALA A 25 9.17 1.91 -5.38
N LEU A 26 7.97 1.93 -5.97
CA LEU A 26 7.52 3.01 -6.85
C LEU A 26 7.41 4.34 -6.10
N SER A 27 6.92 4.35 -4.87
CA SER A 27 6.89 5.54 -4.01
C SER A 27 8.29 6.06 -3.72
N LEU A 28 9.25 5.17 -3.44
CA LEU A 28 10.64 5.58 -3.20
C LEU A 28 11.27 6.17 -4.47
N ILE A 29 11.11 5.51 -5.62
CA ILE A 29 11.64 5.98 -6.91
C ILE A 29 10.99 7.30 -7.31
N GLY A 30 9.66 7.38 -7.28
CA GLY A 30 8.90 8.58 -7.62
C GLY A 30 9.18 9.74 -6.67
N GLY A 31 9.22 9.47 -5.36
CA GLY A 31 9.55 10.47 -4.35
C GLY A 31 10.97 10.98 -4.51
N ALA A 32 11.96 10.11 -4.69
CA ALA A 32 13.34 10.50 -4.96
C ALA A 32 13.44 11.33 -6.25
N GLY A 33 12.75 10.93 -7.33
CA GLY A 33 12.70 11.69 -8.58
C GLY A 33 12.15 13.10 -8.39
N THR A 34 11.03 13.25 -7.67
CA THR A 34 10.46 14.56 -7.33
C THR A 34 11.41 15.40 -6.50
N LEU A 35 12.07 14.80 -5.50
CA LEU A 35 13.02 15.51 -4.63
C LEU A 35 14.25 16.00 -5.38
N LEU A 36 14.84 15.15 -6.22
CA LEU A 36 16.00 15.50 -7.02
C LEU A 36 15.68 16.57 -8.07
N SER A 37 14.45 16.57 -8.60
CA SER A 37 14.05 17.52 -9.65
C SER A 37 13.60 18.88 -9.08
N TRP A 38 12.94 18.88 -7.91
CA TRP A 38 12.22 20.06 -7.40
C TRP A 38 12.32 20.28 -5.88
N GLY A 39 12.58 19.22 -5.10
CA GLY A 39 12.23 19.17 -3.68
C GLY A 39 13.17 19.89 -2.71
N PHE A 40 14.40 20.21 -3.09
CA PHE A 40 15.30 20.99 -2.22
C PHE A 40 15.10 22.51 -2.32
N TYR A 41 14.27 22.98 -3.26
CA TYR A 41 14.04 24.40 -3.52
C TYR A 41 12.71 24.93 -2.98
N SER A 42 11.80 24.05 -2.54
CA SER A 42 10.48 24.42 -2.02
C SER A 42 10.04 23.53 -0.88
N THR A 43 9.78 24.13 0.28
CA THR A 43 9.24 23.45 1.46
C THR A 43 7.86 22.85 1.20
N ALA A 44 7.04 23.45 0.33
CA ALA A 44 5.74 22.93 -0.06
C ALA A 44 5.88 21.63 -0.86
N VAL A 45 6.81 21.58 -1.83
CA VAL A 45 7.08 20.37 -2.62
C VAL A 45 7.66 19.27 -1.74
N LEU A 46 8.58 19.64 -0.83
CA LEU A 46 9.14 18.73 0.16
C LEU A 46 8.02 18.09 1.01
N ALA A 47 7.18 18.92 1.63
CA ALA A 47 6.08 18.46 2.48
C ALA A 47 5.08 17.57 1.71
N ALA A 48 4.70 17.97 0.50
CA ALA A 48 3.79 17.19 -0.34
C ALA A 48 4.39 15.83 -0.72
N THR A 49 5.68 15.79 -1.08
CA THR A 49 6.38 14.54 -1.43
C THR A 49 6.45 13.60 -0.23
N PHE A 50 6.75 14.13 0.96
CA PHE A 50 6.76 13.32 2.18
C PHE A 50 5.37 12.78 2.54
N MET A 51 4.35 13.65 2.57
CA MET A 51 3.00 13.26 3.02
C MET A 51 2.28 12.34 2.03
N PHE A 52 2.35 12.62 0.72
CA PHE A 52 1.51 11.97 -0.27
C PHE A 52 2.22 10.89 -1.08
N ILE A 53 3.55 10.82 -1.03
CA ILE A 53 4.34 9.83 -1.78
C ILE A 53 5.10 8.90 -0.83
N LEU A 54 5.99 9.44 0.00
CA LEU A 54 6.90 8.63 0.82
C LEU A 54 6.21 7.99 2.03
N LEU A 55 5.38 8.74 2.76
CA LEU A 55 4.65 8.21 3.92
C LEU A 55 3.74 7.03 3.57
N PRO A 56 2.86 7.10 2.55
CA PRO A 56 2.07 5.94 2.15
C PRO A 56 2.92 4.80 1.59
N GLY A 57 4.06 5.10 0.94
CA GLY A 57 5.02 4.08 0.50
C GLY A 57 5.66 3.32 1.68
N ALA A 58 6.07 4.05 2.72
CA ALA A 58 6.59 3.47 3.95
C ALA A 58 5.52 2.65 4.70
N ALA A 59 4.28 3.15 4.75
CA ALA A 59 3.16 2.41 5.31
C ALA A 59 2.92 1.10 4.55
N ALA A 60 2.93 1.12 3.21
CA ALA A 60 2.81 -0.07 2.37
C ALA A 60 3.94 -1.07 2.64
N PHE A 61 5.18 -0.60 2.76
CA PHE A 61 6.34 -1.43 3.10
C PHE A 61 6.19 -2.12 4.46
N LEU A 62 5.81 -1.37 5.50
CA LEU A 62 5.60 -1.91 6.84
C LEU A 62 4.45 -2.93 6.85
N LEU A 63 3.35 -2.64 6.17
CA LEU A 63 2.25 -3.58 6.02
C LEU A 63 2.71 -4.85 5.28
N ALA A 64 3.51 -4.74 4.22
CA ALA A 64 4.06 -5.90 3.51
C ALA A 64 4.96 -6.77 4.40
N LEU A 65 5.77 -6.15 5.27
CA LEU A 65 6.63 -6.86 6.22
C LEU A 65 5.82 -7.59 7.29
N PHE A 66 4.78 -6.94 7.81
CA PHE A 66 3.99 -7.46 8.92
C PHE A 66 2.77 -8.27 8.50
N LEU A 67 2.40 -8.28 7.21
CA LEU A 67 1.28 -9.05 6.66
C LEU A 67 1.26 -10.52 7.11
N PRO A 68 2.40 -11.25 7.20
CA PRO A 68 2.41 -12.63 7.65
C PRO A 68 2.00 -12.85 9.11
N ARG A 69 1.98 -11.79 9.94
CA ARG A 69 1.46 -11.85 11.32
C ARG A 69 -0.06 -12.01 11.33
N GLY A 70 -0.75 -11.53 10.28
CA GLY A 70 -2.20 -11.56 10.16
C GLY A 70 -2.89 -10.69 11.21
N GLY A 71 -4.18 -10.96 11.45
CA GLY A 71 -4.98 -10.30 12.48
C GLY A 71 -5.88 -9.16 11.99
N PRO A 72 -6.91 -8.80 12.76
CA PRO A 72 -7.96 -7.88 12.32
C PRO A 72 -7.44 -6.46 12.15
N LEU A 73 -6.44 -6.06 12.95
CA LEU A 73 -5.76 -4.79 12.79
C LEU A 73 -5.11 -4.67 11.40
N MET A 74 -4.46 -5.73 10.91
CA MET A 74 -3.83 -5.74 9.59
C MET A 74 -4.87 -5.58 8.47
N PHE A 75 -6.04 -6.21 8.62
CA PHE A 75 -7.15 -6.02 7.69
C PHE A 75 -7.55 -4.54 7.62
N TRP A 76 -7.83 -3.90 8.75
CA TRP A 76 -8.26 -2.51 8.78
C TRP A 76 -7.19 -1.55 8.27
N LEU A 77 -5.91 -1.79 8.58
CA LEU A 77 -4.82 -0.97 8.05
C LEU A 77 -4.72 -1.06 6.52
N LEU A 78 -4.93 -2.23 5.92
CA LEU A 78 -5.00 -2.38 4.47
C LEU A 78 -6.18 -1.61 3.88
N ILE A 79 -7.35 -1.68 4.52
CA ILE A 79 -8.54 -0.93 4.08
C ILE A 79 -8.27 0.58 4.15
N ILE A 80 -7.74 1.08 5.26
CA ILE A 80 -7.42 2.51 5.43
C ILE A 80 -6.43 2.97 4.35
N LEU A 81 -5.37 2.20 4.08
CA LEU A 81 -4.41 2.53 3.02
C LEU A 81 -5.08 2.55 1.64
N CYS A 82 -5.95 1.59 1.33
CA CYS A 82 -6.68 1.57 0.06
C CYS A 82 -7.63 2.76 -0.08
N VAL A 83 -8.36 3.13 0.98
CA VAL A 83 -9.24 4.31 1.00
C VAL A 83 -8.41 5.57 0.77
N PHE A 84 -7.28 5.72 1.45
CA PHE A 84 -6.37 6.84 1.23
C PHE A 84 -5.91 6.93 -0.23
N TRP A 85 -5.49 5.82 -0.84
CA TRP A 85 -5.10 5.81 -2.26
C TRP A 85 -6.24 6.13 -3.22
N ILE A 86 -7.45 5.65 -2.94
CA ILE A 86 -8.63 5.97 -3.75
C ILE A 86 -8.93 7.48 -3.68
N LEU A 87 -8.91 8.06 -2.49
CA LEU A 87 -9.11 9.51 -2.30
C LEU A 87 -8.00 10.32 -2.98
N ALA A 88 -6.74 9.89 -2.87
CA ALA A 88 -5.63 10.53 -3.55
C ALA A 88 -5.77 10.47 -5.07
N ALA A 89 -6.20 9.32 -5.62
CA ALA A 89 -6.46 9.17 -7.05
C ALA A 89 -7.59 10.10 -7.52
N ILE A 90 -8.70 10.16 -6.78
CA ILE A 90 -9.81 11.08 -7.07
C ILE A 90 -9.36 12.55 -6.99
N GLY A 91 -8.51 12.89 -6.02
CA GLY A 91 -7.91 14.22 -5.92
C GLY A 91 -7.14 14.64 -7.18
N ASN A 92 -6.54 13.67 -7.88
CA ASN A 92 -5.84 13.88 -9.15
C ASN A 92 -6.76 13.84 -10.39
N ALA A 93 -8.09 13.80 -10.23
CA ALA A 93 -9.01 13.69 -11.37
C ALA A 93 -8.96 14.91 -12.30
N ALA A 94 -8.57 16.08 -11.79
CA ALA A 94 -8.42 17.30 -12.58
C ALA A 94 -7.19 17.27 -13.52
N ASP A 95 -6.19 16.43 -13.24
CA ASP A 95 -4.90 16.37 -13.97
C ASP A 95 -4.92 15.42 -15.19
N GLY A 96 -6.11 15.04 -15.65
CA GLY A 96 -6.33 14.15 -16.80
C GLY A 96 -6.48 12.67 -16.41
N PRO A 97 -6.53 11.73 -17.37
CA PRO A 97 -7.06 10.37 -17.16
C PRO A 97 -6.20 9.45 -16.29
N LYS A 98 -5.05 9.92 -15.77
CA LYS A 98 -4.11 9.13 -14.98
C LYS A 98 -4.73 8.58 -13.68
N TRP A 99 -5.73 9.27 -13.12
CA TRP A 99 -6.44 8.82 -11.92
C TRP A 99 -7.10 7.44 -12.08
N LEU A 100 -7.56 7.10 -13.29
CA LEU A 100 -8.15 5.78 -13.58
C LEU A 100 -7.14 4.65 -13.37
N ILE A 101 -5.90 4.86 -13.84
CA ILE A 101 -4.80 3.90 -13.67
C ILE A 101 -4.38 3.84 -12.19
N GLN A 102 -4.37 4.98 -11.50
CA GLN A 102 -4.05 5.05 -10.07
C GLN A 102 -5.06 4.26 -9.21
N LEU A 103 -6.32 4.15 -9.64
CA LEU A 103 -7.34 3.33 -8.96
C LEU A 103 -7.14 1.83 -9.12
N CYS A 104 -6.49 1.37 -10.19
CA CYS A 104 -6.26 -0.06 -10.39
C CYS A 104 -5.50 -0.70 -9.21
N TRP A 105 -4.52 0.03 -8.65
CA TRP A 105 -3.69 -0.47 -7.57
C TRP A 105 -4.45 -0.75 -6.27
N PRO A 106 -5.15 0.22 -5.65
CA PRO A 106 -5.96 -0.03 -4.45
C PRO A 106 -7.06 -1.06 -4.71
N LEU A 107 -7.66 -1.09 -5.91
CA LEU A 107 -8.70 -2.06 -6.23
C LEU A 107 -8.17 -3.50 -6.27
N LEU A 108 -6.99 -3.73 -6.84
CA LEU A 108 -6.35 -5.05 -6.83
C LEU A 108 -6.02 -5.49 -5.40
N VAL A 109 -5.43 -4.60 -4.59
CA VAL A 109 -5.12 -4.89 -3.18
C VAL A 109 -6.39 -5.22 -2.41
N LEU A 110 -7.45 -4.42 -2.57
CA LEU A 110 -8.74 -4.64 -1.92
C LEU A 110 -9.36 -5.98 -2.36
N PHE A 111 -9.38 -6.27 -3.65
CA PHE A 111 -9.93 -7.49 -4.21
C PHE A 111 -9.26 -8.74 -3.63
N PHE A 112 -7.92 -8.80 -3.63
CA PHE A 112 -7.19 -9.94 -3.07
C PHE A 112 -7.31 -10.01 -1.53
N THR A 113 -7.45 -8.88 -0.85
CA THR A 113 -7.67 -8.81 0.61
C THR A 113 -9.07 -9.31 0.99
N MET A 114 -10.08 -9.05 0.17
CA MET A 114 -11.47 -9.45 0.40
C MET A 114 -11.77 -10.92 0.08
N ARG A 115 -10.86 -11.65 -0.60
CA ARG A 115 -11.02 -13.08 -0.85
C ARG A 115 -11.22 -13.87 0.45
N LYS A 116 -12.08 -14.89 0.41
CA LYS A 116 -12.46 -15.70 1.59
C LYS A 116 -11.23 -16.22 2.36
N ALA A 117 -10.22 -16.75 1.67
CA ALA A 117 -8.99 -17.23 2.31
C ALA A 117 -8.20 -16.13 3.03
N SER A 118 -8.13 -14.93 2.45
CA SER A 118 -7.49 -13.76 3.04
C SER A 118 -8.26 -13.28 4.27
N ARG A 119 -9.59 -13.17 4.19
CA ARG A 119 -10.45 -12.76 5.30
C ARG A 119 -10.38 -13.74 6.47
N VAL A 120 -10.33 -15.05 6.22
CA VAL A 120 -10.15 -16.05 7.28
C VAL A 120 -8.80 -15.85 7.98
N HIS A 121 -7.72 -15.65 7.23
CA HIS A 121 -6.39 -15.42 7.80
C HIS A 121 -6.29 -14.12 8.61
N LEU A 122 -7.00 -13.07 8.20
CA LEU A 122 -6.92 -11.76 8.83
C LEU A 122 -7.94 -11.57 9.96
N LEU A 123 -9.19 -11.98 9.79
CA LEU A 123 -10.27 -11.69 10.75
C LEU A 123 -10.57 -12.82 11.73
N HIS A 124 -10.24 -14.06 11.39
CA HIS A 124 -10.65 -15.25 12.15
C HIS A 124 -9.45 -16.05 12.69
N ARG A 125 -8.32 -15.36 12.90
CA ARG A 125 -7.08 -15.97 13.38
C ARG A 125 -7.11 -16.26 14.87
#